data_AF-J9AHH4-F1
#
_entry.id   AF-J9AHH4-F1
#
_cell.length_a   1.000
_cell.length_b   1.000
_cell.length_c   1.000
_cell.angle_alpha   90.00
_cell.angle_beta   90.00
_cell.angle_gamma   90.00
#
_symmetry.space_group_name_H-M   'P 1'
#
loop_
_entity.id
_entity.type
_entity.pdbx_description
1 polymer ?
#
loop_
_entity_poly.entity_id
_entity_poly.type
_entity_poly.pdbx_seq_one_letter_code
_entity_poly.pdbx_strand_id
1 'polypeptide(L)'
;MINDDVLDILNYFEIDQRIGFLLPNPLTKLPEEFSLWHQITDEIQELIEKNMLEERLQQLPLLTTHKLNTNNELRLAHLLLVTLAAGHVWQDGPDKVIN
;
A
#
# COMPACT_ATOMS: atom_id res chain seq x y z
N MET A 1 -13.76 26.80 20.12
CA MET A 1 -12.98 27.05 18.89
C MET A 1 -11.60 26.49 19.15
N ILE A 2 -11.07 25.64 18.28
CA ILE A 2 -9.68 25.17 18.42
C ILE A 2 -8.78 26.38 18.14
N ASN A 3 -7.74 26.58 18.96
CA ASN A 3 -6.76 27.65 18.77
C ASN A 3 -6.01 27.43 17.44
N ASP A 4 -5.79 28.48 16.66
CA ASP A 4 -5.05 28.43 15.38
C ASP A 4 -3.65 27.81 15.57
N ASP A 5 -2.98 28.06 16.71
CA ASP A 5 -1.69 27.43 17.05
C ASP A 5 -1.79 25.88 17.09
N VAL A 6 -2.92 25.36 17.57
CA VAL A 6 -3.15 23.91 17.65
C VAL A 6 -3.42 23.35 16.26
N LEU A 7 -4.12 24.10 15.40
CA LEU A 7 -4.36 23.69 14.02
C LEU A 7 -3.06 23.60 13.22
N ASP A 8 -2.16 24.55 13.41
CA ASP A 8 -0.84 24.55 12.76
C ASP A 8 0.02 23.36 13.22
N ILE A 9 0.01 23.04 14.51
CA ILE A 9 0.69 21.85 15.04
C ILE A 9 0.12 20.56 14.43
N LEU A 10 -1.21 20.43 14.40
CA LEU A 10 -1.86 19.25 13.82
C LEU A 10 -1.51 19.09 12.33
N ASN A 11 -1.53 20.19 11.57
CA ASN A 11 -1.15 20.18 10.15
C ASN A 11 0.32 19.80 9.96
N TYR A 12 1.23 20.34 10.78
CA TYR A 12 2.66 20.02 10.72
C TYR A 12 2.94 18.53 10.97
N PHE A 13 2.22 17.90 11.89
CA PHE A 13 2.34 16.46 12.18
C PHE A 13 1.41 15.57 11.34
N GLU A 14 0.71 16.13 10.35
CA GLU A 14 -0.26 15.42 9.50
C GLU A 14 -1.36 14.69 10.30
N ILE A 15 -1.87 15.31 11.36
CA ILE A 15 -2.95 14.78 12.21
C ILE A 15 -4.27 15.47 11.85
N ASP A 16 -5.26 14.70 11.43
CA ASP A 16 -6.60 15.20 11.14
C ASP A 16 -7.36 15.51 12.44
N GLN A 17 -8.07 16.65 12.47
CA GLN A 17 -8.80 17.11 13.66
C GLN A 17 -9.95 16.18 14.09
N ARG A 18 -10.52 15.40 13.15
CA ARG A 18 -11.69 14.57 13.37
C ARG A 18 -11.32 13.09 13.50
N ILE A 19 -10.41 12.63 12.64
CA ILE A 19 -10.03 11.21 12.55
C ILE A 19 -8.63 10.91 13.10
N GLY A 20 -7.95 11.91 13.66
CA GLY A 20 -6.65 11.76 14.31
C GLY A 20 -5.57 11.36 13.30
N PHE A 21 -4.87 10.28 13.57
CA PHE A 21 -3.75 9.80 12.73
C PHE A 21 -4.21 9.07 11.45
N LEU A 22 -5.52 8.93 11.23
CA LEU A 22 -6.02 8.36 9.98
C LEU A 22 -5.85 9.36 8.84
N LEU A 23 -5.47 8.86 7.66
CA LEU A 23 -5.33 9.69 6.47
C LEU A 23 -6.71 10.14 5.95
N PRO A 24 -7.02 11.45 5.94
CA PRO A 24 -8.28 11.93 5.37
C PRO A 24 -8.25 11.83 3.85
N ASN A 25 -9.35 11.39 3.24
CA ASN A 25 -9.52 11.26 1.78
C ASN A 25 -8.36 10.50 1.11
N PRO A 26 -8.13 9.23 1.48
CA PRO A 26 -7.04 8.45 0.93
C PRO A 26 -7.19 8.33 -0.60
N LEU A 27 -6.06 8.43 -1.31
CA LEU A 27 -6.03 8.12 -2.74
C LEU A 27 -6.36 6.64 -2.93
N THR A 28 -7.18 6.32 -3.92
CA THR A 28 -7.62 4.94 -4.20
C THR A 28 -6.99 4.35 -5.46
N LYS A 29 -6.36 5.18 -6.30
CA LYS A 29 -5.78 4.75 -7.56
C LYS A 29 -4.48 5.48 -7.85
N LEU A 30 -3.43 4.73 -8.14
CA LEU A 30 -2.16 5.26 -8.64
C LEU A 30 -2.22 5.59 -10.14
N PRO A 31 -1.23 6.35 -10.65
CA PRO A 31 -1.01 6.48 -12.09
C PRO A 31 -0.97 5.12 -12.81
N GLU A 32 -1.37 5.09 -14.07
CA GLU A 32 -1.58 3.87 -14.87
C GLU A 32 -0.37 2.94 -14.94
N GLU A 33 0.85 3.49 -14.89
CA GLU A 33 2.11 2.74 -14.85
C GLU A 33 2.19 1.75 -13.68
N PHE A 34 1.51 2.03 -12.57
CA PHE A 34 1.47 1.19 -11.37
C PHE A 34 0.25 0.26 -11.31
N SER A 35 -0.52 0.15 -12.40
CA SER A 35 -1.77 -0.63 -12.44
C SER A 35 -1.58 -2.11 -12.08
N LEU A 36 -0.43 -2.71 -12.40
CA LEU A 36 -0.14 -4.10 -12.07
C LEU A 36 -0.09 -4.34 -10.55
N TRP A 37 0.38 -3.37 -9.75
CA TRP A 37 0.36 -3.50 -8.29
C TRP A 37 -1.06 -3.58 -7.76
N HIS A 38 -1.98 -2.78 -8.31
CA HIS A 38 -3.39 -2.85 -7.98
C HIS A 38 -3.99 -4.20 -8.38
N GLN A 39 -3.81 -4.62 -9.64
CA GLN A 39 -4.38 -5.88 -10.15
C GLN A 39 -4.00 -7.09 -9.29
N ILE A 40 -2.71 -7.23 -8.95
CA ILE A 40 -2.26 -8.37 -8.14
C ILE A 40 -2.78 -8.25 -6.70
N THR A 41 -2.86 -7.04 -6.15
CA THR A 41 -3.40 -6.83 -4.79
C THR A 41 -4.90 -7.16 -4.72
N ASP A 42 -5.66 -6.79 -5.76
CA ASP A 42 -7.10 -7.07 -5.86
C ASP A 42 -7.37 -8.58 -6.01
N GLU A 43 -6.48 -9.31 -6.70
CA GLU A 43 -6.56 -10.76 -6.94
C GLU A 43 -5.79 -11.59 -5.90
N ILE A 44 -5.18 -10.96 -4.88
CA ILE A 44 -4.15 -11.60 -4.04
C ILE A 44 -4.65 -12.85 -3.33
N GLN A 45 -5.90 -12.85 -2.86
CA GLN A 45 -6.49 -14.00 -2.18
C GLN A 45 -6.60 -15.20 -3.12
N GLU A 46 -7.14 -15.00 -4.33
CA GLU A 46 -7.30 -16.06 -5.33
C GLU A 46 -5.94 -16.61 -5.78
N LEU A 47 -4.94 -15.73 -5.94
CA LEU A 47 -3.59 -16.11 -6.30
C LEU A 47 -2.91 -16.96 -5.21
N ILE A 48 -3.12 -16.63 -3.93
CA ILE A 48 -2.63 -17.44 -2.81
C ILE A 48 -3.32 -18.80 -2.79
N GLU A 49 -4.66 -18.84 -2.88
CA GLU A 49 -5.44 -20.09 -2.87
C GLU A 49 -5.05 -21.03 -4.02
N LYS A 50 -4.62 -20.49 -5.15
CA LYS A 50 -4.17 -21.25 -6.32
C LYS A 50 -2.66 -21.52 -6.35
N ASN A 51 -1.89 -21.07 -5.36
CA ASN A 51 -0.42 -21.11 -5.35
C ASN A 51 0.22 -20.45 -6.58
N MET A 52 -0.38 -19.36 -7.08
CA MET A 52 0.03 -18.63 -8.29
C MET A 52 0.63 -17.25 -7.98
N LEU A 53 0.61 -16.81 -6.73
CA LEU A 53 1.07 -15.47 -6.36
C LEU A 53 2.55 -15.26 -6.68
N GLU A 54 3.42 -16.22 -6.38
CA GLU A 54 4.87 -16.10 -6.67
C GLU A 54 5.15 -15.95 -8.16
N GLU A 55 4.55 -16.81 -9.00
CA GLU A 55 4.67 -16.72 -10.46
C GLU A 55 4.20 -15.34 -10.95
N ARG A 56 3.07 -14.86 -10.43
CA ARG A 56 2.50 -13.56 -10.80
C ARG A 56 3.40 -12.39 -10.41
N LEU A 57 4.03 -12.45 -9.24
CA LEU A 57 4.97 -11.44 -8.76
C LEU A 57 6.27 -11.42 -9.58
N GLN A 58 6.78 -12.58 -10.01
CA GLN A 58 7.97 -12.65 -10.86
C GLN A 58 7.78 -12.00 -12.23
N GLN A 59 6.53 -11.86 -12.69
CA GLN A 59 6.18 -11.16 -13.94
C GLN A 59 6.11 -9.64 -13.79
N LEU A 60 6.24 -9.09 -12.57
CA LEU A 60 6.20 -7.64 -12.37
C LEU A 60 7.43 -6.97 -13.00
N PRO A 61 7.24 -5.91 -13.80
CA PRO A 61 8.35 -5.10 -14.26
C PRO A 61 8.98 -4.35 -13.08
N LEU A 62 10.28 -4.09 -13.17
CA LEU A 62 10.93 -3.14 -12.26
C LEU A 62 10.44 -1.73 -12.60
N LEU A 63 9.58 -1.18 -11.75
CA LEU A 63 9.09 0.18 -11.86
C LEU A 63 9.93 1.13 -11.02
N THR A 64 10.12 2.35 -11.52
CA THR A 64 10.83 3.40 -10.78
C THR A 64 9.81 4.33 -10.12
N THR A 65 10.12 4.81 -8.92
CA THR A 65 9.16 5.60 -8.10
C THR A 65 9.07 7.07 -8.49
N HIS A 66 9.79 7.51 -9.53
CA HIS A 66 9.88 8.91 -9.95
C HIS A 66 8.54 9.57 -10.34
N LYS A 67 7.50 8.78 -10.63
CA LYS A 67 6.15 9.28 -10.93
C LYS A 67 5.21 9.34 -9.72
N LEU A 68 5.66 8.93 -8.53
CA LEU A 68 4.95 9.10 -7.28
C LEU A 68 5.39 10.44 -6.67
N ASN A 69 4.57 11.47 -6.84
CA ASN A 69 4.95 12.86 -6.56
C ASN A 69 4.29 13.43 -5.30
N THR A 70 3.26 12.76 -4.79
CA THR A 70 2.50 13.21 -3.61
C THR A 70 2.62 12.24 -2.45
N ASN A 71 2.48 12.73 -1.22
CA ASN A 71 2.44 11.89 -0.02
C ASN A 71 1.31 10.84 -0.10
N ASN A 72 0.16 11.18 -0.71
CA ASN A 72 -0.94 10.23 -0.87
C ASN A 72 -0.61 9.12 -1.88
N GLU A 73 0.06 9.43 -2.98
CA GLU A 73 0.57 8.43 -3.92
C GLU A 73 1.61 7.52 -3.25
N LEU A 74 2.54 8.08 -2.49
CA LEU A 74 3.55 7.30 -1.76
C LEU A 74 2.92 6.39 -0.70
N ARG A 75 1.91 6.88 0.04
CA ARG A 75 1.18 6.09 1.04
C ARG A 75 0.41 4.94 0.39
N LEU A 76 -0.28 5.19 -0.73
CA LEU A 76 -1.00 4.14 -1.47
C LEU A 76 -0.02 3.12 -2.08
N ALA A 77 1.07 3.58 -2.70
CA ALA A 77 2.10 2.69 -3.24
C ALA A 77 2.71 1.81 -2.15
N HIS A 78 3.05 2.39 -0.99
CA HIS A 78 3.55 1.63 0.15
C HIS A 78 2.53 0.60 0.64
N LEU A 79 1.25 0.94 0.72
CA LEU A 79 0.17 0.01 1.11
C LEU A 79 0.08 -1.18 0.15
N LEU A 80 0.09 -0.95 -1.16
CA LEU A 80 0.06 -2.03 -2.15
C LEU A 80 1.31 -2.91 -2.03
N LEU A 81 2.49 -2.29 -2.00
CA LEU A 81 3.77 -3.01 -1.96
C LEU A 81 3.94 -3.82 -0.67
N VAL A 82 3.56 -3.30 0.49
CA VAL A 82 3.63 -4.06 1.75
C VAL A 82 2.63 -5.22 1.75
N THR A 83 1.46 -5.05 1.13
CA THR A 83 0.47 -6.12 0.97
C THR A 83 1.01 -7.24 0.08
N LEU A 84 1.61 -6.89 -1.06
CA LEU A 84 2.25 -7.86 -1.96
C LEU A 84 3.44 -8.57 -1.30
N ALA A 85 4.29 -7.82 -0.57
CA ALA A 85 5.41 -8.38 0.17
C ALA A 85 4.95 -9.33 1.28
N ALA A 86 3.91 -8.97 2.02
CA ALA A 86 3.32 -9.82 3.04
C ALA A 86 2.73 -11.11 2.41
N GLY A 87 2.01 -10.98 1.30
CA GLY A 87 1.53 -12.14 0.54
C GLY A 87 2.68 -13.05 0.10
N HIS A 88 3.74 -12.50 -0.49
CA HIS A 88 4.89 -13.29 -0.92
C HIS A 88 5.56 -14.06 0.22
N VAL A 89 5.78 -13.41 1.36
CA VAL A 89 6.48 -14.02 2.50
C VAL A 89 5.58 -15.07 3.19
N TRP A 90 4.31 -14.74 3.39
CA TRP A 90 3.40 -15.47 4.28
C TRP A 90 2.28 -16.24 3.57
N GLN A 91 2.28 -16.35 2.24
CA GLN A 91 1.25 -17.10 1.48
C GLN A 91 1.04 -18.54 1.98
N ASP A 92 2.10 -19.19 2.46
CA ASP A 92 2.06 -20.57 2.96
C ASP A 92 1.72 -20.67 4.45
N GLY A 93 1.38 -19.55 5.09
CA GLY A 93 1.15 -19.46 6.53
C GLY A 93 2.43 -19.39 7.38
N PRO A 94 2.28 -19.34 8.71
CA PRO A 94 3.40 -19.21 9.66
C PRO A 94 4.25 -20.48 9.77
N ASP A 95 3.71 -21.63 9.36
CA ASP A 95 4.36 -22.95 9.45
C ASP A 95 5.35 -23.20 8.30
N LYS A 96 5.94 -22.15 7.74
CA LYS A 96 7.02 -22.21 6.73
C LYS A 96 8.34 -22.71 7.33
N VAL A 97 8.26 -23.71 8.20
CA VAL A 97 9.33 -24.53 8.73
C VAL A 97 8.88 -25.96 8.48
N ILE A 98 9.13 -26.51 7.28
CA ILE A 98 9.89 -27.73 6.97
C ILE A 98 9.92 -27.84 5.44
N ASN A 99 11.07 -27.54 4.82
CA ASN A 99 11.64 -28.26 3.68
C ASN A 99 13.06 -27.72 3.41
#